data_AF-A0A2K9PLH6-F1
#
_entry.id   AF-A0A2K9PLH6-F1
#
_cell.length_a   1.000
_cell.length_b   1.000
_cell.length_c   1.000
_cell.angle_alpha   90.00
_cell.angle_beta   90.00
_cell.angle_gamma   90.00
#
_symmetry.space_group_name_H-M   'P 1'
#
loop_
_entity.id
_entity.type
_entity.pdbx_description
1 polymer ?
#
loop_
_entity_poly.entity_id
_entity_poly.type
_entity_poly.pdbx_seq_one_letter_code
_entity_poly.pdbx_strand_id
1 'polypeptide(L)' 'MLIEQSNFYRPHRSYIINIQHIKQYIKKDGNYILMKNNVSVPITREKRKEFLALIY' A
#
# COMPACT_ATOMS: atom_id res chain seq x y z
N MET A 1 -12.75 -7.30 -22.58
CA MET A 1 -11.37 -7.26 -22.05
C MET A 1 -11.45 -6.76 -20.63
N LEU A 2 -11.18 -7.60 -19.63
CA LEU A 2 -11.22 -7.17 -18.24
C LEU A 2 -9.99 -6.29 -17.97
N ILE A 3 -10.28 -5.05 -17.59
CA ILE A 3 -9.31 -4.03 -17.20
C ILE A 3 -8.41 -4.61 -16.12
N GLU A 4 -7.09 -4.52 -16.36
CA GLU A 4 -6.03 -5.03 -15.50
C GLU A 4 -6.27 -4.64 -14.03
N GLN A 5 -6.61 -5.63 -13.20
CA GLN A 5 -6.90 -5.45 -11.78
C GLN A 5 -5.64 -5.19 -10.93
N SER A 6 -4.51 -4.81 -11.55
CA SER A 6 -3.22 -4.64 -10.90
C SER A 6 -3.09 -3.38 -10.03
N ASN A 7 -4.14 -2.55 -9.97
CA ASN A 7 -4.13 -1.30 -9.21
C ASN A 7 -4.50 -1.46 -7.74
N PHE A 8 -4.91 -2.64 -7.28
CA PHE A 8 -5.26 -2.88 -5.89
C PHE A 8 -4.21 -3.74 -5.19
N TYR A 9 -3.74 -3.27 -4.03
CA TYR A 9 -2.78 -3.95 -3.18
C TYR A 9 -3.37 -4.19 -1.80
N ARG A 10 -3.07 -5.35 -1.21
CA ARG A 10 -3.54 -5.73 0.13
C ARG A 10 -2.37 -5.68 1.13
N PRO A 11 -2.10 -4.51 1.77
CA PRO A 11 -1.00 -4.35 2.72
C PRO A 11 -1.27 -5.02 4.07
N HIS A 12 -2.55 -5.26 4.40
CA HIS A 12 -2.98 -5.89 5.65
C HIS A 12 -4.23 -6.75 5.43
N ARG A 13 -4.48 -7.73 6.31
CA ARG A 13 -5.61 -8.64 6.16
C ARG A 13 -6.97 -7.93 6.11
N SER A 14 -7.11 -6.80 6.78
CA SER A 14 -8.38 -6.03 6.82
C SER A 14 -8.44 -4.87 5.81
N TYR A 15 -7.40 -4.66 5.00
CA TYR A 15 -7.29 -3.46 4.17
C TYR A 15 -6.85 -3.78 2.74
N ILE A 16 -7.57 -3.24 1.77
CA ILE A 16 -7.21 -3.20 0.37
C ILE A 16 -7.09 -1.74 -0.02
N ILE A 17 -5.98 -1.35 -0.65
CA ILE A 17 -5.70 0.01 -1.07
C ILE A 17 -5.44 0.06 -2.57
N ASN A 18 -5.69 1.20 -3.19
CA ASN A 18 -5.30 1.42 -4.58
C ASN A 18 -3.88 2.01 -4.64
N ILE A 19 -2.95 1.33 -5.32
CA ILE A 19 -1.54 1.75 -5.44
C ILE A 19 -1.37 3.09 -6.16
N GLN A 20 -2.26 3.44 -7.09
CA GLN A 20 -2.22 4.71 -7.82
C GLN A 20 -2.61 5.92 -6.94
N HIS A 21 -3.25 5.65 -5.81
CA HIS A 21 -3.72 6.67 -4.86
C HIS A 21 -2.88 6.74 -3.59
N ILE A 22 -1.71 6.11 -3.59
CA ILE A 22 -0.74 6.23 -2.52
C ILE A 22 -0.08 7.61 -2.58
N LYS A 23 0.06 8.25 -1.43
CA LYS A 23 0.79 9.51 -1.29
C LYS A 23 2.25 9.25 -0.96
N GLN A 24 2.52 8.44 0.07
CA GLN A 24 3.87 8.04 0.47
C GLN A 24 3.85 6.89 1.47
N TYR A 25 4.98 6.19 1.58
CA TYR A 25 5.21 5.20 2.62
C TYR A 25 6.04 5.79 3.77
N ILE A 26 5.57 5.65 5.01
CA ILE A 26 6.24 6.20 6.19
C ILE A 26 6.83 5.08 7.05
N LYS A 27 8.17 5.09 7.15
CA LYS A 27 8.96 4.10 7.92
C LYS A 27 9.18 4.49 9.39
N LYS A 28 8.91 5.76 9.77
CA LYS A 28 9.49 6.39 10.96
C LYS A 28 9.01 5.82 12.31
N ASP A 29 7.74 5.41 12.44
CA ASP A 29 7.20 4.96 13.75
C ASP A 29 6.28 3.72 13.71
N GLY A 30 5.91 3.20 12.54
CA GLY A 30 4.91 2.12 12.51
C GLY A 30 4.72 1.37 11.20
N ASN A 31 5.57 1.63 10.18
CA ASN A 31 5.44 1.07 8.83
C ASN A 31 3.99 1.17 8.32
N TYR A 32 3.58 2.35 7.89
CA TYR A 32 2.25 2.57 7.34
C TYR A 32 2.30 3.34 6.01
N ILE A 33 1.27 3.11 5.20
CA ILE A 33 1.07 3.76 3.91
C ILE A 33 0.14 4.95 4.13
N LEU A 34 0.57 6.13 3.71
CA LEU A 34 -0.27 7.32 3.67
C LEU A 34 -0.91 7.42 2.29
N MET A 35 -2.23 7.40 2.25
CA MET A 35 -3.03 7.56 1.04
C MET A 35 -3.27 9.06 0.72
N LYS A 36 -3.64 9.38 -0.52
CA LYS A 36 -3.94 10.77 -0.94
C LYS A 36 -5.08 11.42 -0.16
N ASN A 37 -6.01 10.62 0.36
CA ASN A 37 -7.12 11.07 1.22
C ASN A 37 -6.74 11.17 2.71
N ASN A 38 -5.44 11.23 3.02
CA ASN A 38 -4.89 11.27 4.39
C ASN A 38 -5.20 10.04 5.27
N VAL A 39 -5.69 8.94 4.70
CA VAL A 39 -5.85 7.68 5.43
C VAL A 39 -4.50 6.97 5.57
N SER A 40 -4.18 6.57 6.80
CA SER A 40 -3.01 5.75 7.11
C SER A 40 -3.39 4.28 7.19
N VAL A 41 -2.76 3.43 6.38
CA VAL A 41 -2.98 1.97 6.39
C VAL A 41 -1.72 1.27 6.90
N PRO A 42 -1.81 0.50 8.00
CA PRO A 42 -0.66 -0.23 8.51
C PRO A 42 -0.26 -1.33 7.52
N ILE A 43 1.05 -1.51 7.31
CA ILE A 43 1.59 -2.60 6.50
C ILE A 43 2.43 -3.55 7.37
N THR A 44 2.28 -4.85 7.16
CA THR A 44 3.10 -5.83 7.87
C THR A 44 4.54 -5.82 7.35
N ARG A 45 5.51 -6.25 8.18
CA ARG A 45 6.92 -6.29 7.80
C ARG A 45 7.19 -7.16 6.55
N GLU A 46 6.43 -8.22 6.39
CA GLU A 46 6.51 -9.15 5.26
C GLU A 46 5.99 -8.49 3.97
N LYS A 47 4.79 -7.92 4.04
CA LYS A 47 4.15 -7.17 2.95
C LYS A 47 4.98 -5.96 2.52
N ARG A 48 5.73 -5.34 3.43
CA ARG A 48 6.60 -4.21 3.11
C ARG A 48 7.61 -4.54 2.00
N LYS A 49 8.22 -5.73 2.02
CA LYS A 49 9.20 -6.09 0.98
C LYS A 49 8.54 -6.18 -0.39
N GLU A 50 7.39 -6.84 -0.45
CA GLU A 50 6.54 -6.94 -1.64
C GLU A 50 6.13 -5.55 -2.14
N PHE A 51 5.67 -4.68 -1.24
CA PHE A 51 5.25 -3.33 -1.56
C PHE A 51 6.39 -2.45 -2.10
N LEU A 52 7.58 -2.52 -1.51
CA LEU A 52 8.74 -1.78 -2.00
C LEU A 52 9.16 -2.27 -3.38
N ALA A 53 9.06 -3.57 -3.68
CA ALA A 53 9.35 -4.12 -5.00
C ALA A 53 8.28 -3.78 -6.07
N LEU A 54 7.11 -3.30 -5.67
CA LEU A 54 6.06 -2.84 -6.58
C LEU A 54 6.19 -1.36 -6.94
N ILE A 55 6.85 -0.56 -6.09
CA ILE A 55 7.00 0.90 -6.27
C ILE A 55 8.37 1.27 -6.85
N TYR A 56 9.38 0.42 -6.65
CA TYR A 56 10.73 0.56 -7.20
C TYR A 56 10.97 -0.45 -8.30
#